data_AF-A0A7D9M190-F1
#
_entry.id   AF-A0A7D9M190-F1
#
_cell.length_a   1.000
_cell.length_b   1.000
_cell.length_c   1.000
_cell.angle_alpha   90.00
_cell.angle_beta   90.00
_cell.angle_gamma   90.00
#
_symmetry.space_group_name_H-M   'P 1'
#
loop_
_entity.id
_entity.type
_entity.pdbx_description
1 polymer ?
#
loop_
_entity_poly.entity_id
_entity_poly.type
_entity_poly.pdbx_seq_one_letter_code
_entity_poly.pdbx_strand_id
1 'polypeptide(L)'
;MACASSTQNDNTAYLDHFTCNICLEVPQEPVQCVKNEHYFCMKCITIHLTRSQTCPVCQDALTPETLRPIPRTVANLLEQFQPLTCKYASRGCTTAIKREDLFSHQEECGFAPVQCSHEGCEATVDRQDLVSHQQACEFRSVTCEDCQEAMKQREYGKHGCVFRREIDENRRGLVEIQKILREMQDEQLRQSAEIQRLASRESGQPHAAQIQDSENLRQPTSELRQPNPTQGQGKSVSEAPANYPDLCTTISSISLSPTRSQTTVNKQIVVAGGRSKSYEVFNWDTQEWSLQQDSLFFEHYKGFSFVYDNKMMLCGGTSTIKVECVDIANKSVSTFPALLPGTDCGKGVLSGGDKMLTFGQSVSATSLKPPFKTTVVASYTKSKVKKSSCYGVACVNENAVVIVGGCRTKGAEQSCDNVSLYNPATKCFESLSPLPYSVADMAVVVYKDNIVILGGRKAYYHKPLFETVLRTEYLNDALMYNISKQQCRKLPSMLEKRSGCAAVIMGDTIIAMGGCNHLDLKTAEYLVLGEDTWKKLPPMHYARAGATACLLP
;
A
#
# COMPACT_ATOMS: atom_id res chain seq x y z
N MET A 1 -21.11 -22.62 54.34
CA MET A 1 -20.55 -23.98 54.27
C MET A 1 -21.28 -24.75 53.18
N ALA A 2 -20.54 -25.64 52.51
CA ALA A 2 -20.96 -26.62 51.48
C ALA A 2 -20.93 -26.17 50.00
N CYS A 3 -19.74 -26.43 49.42
CA CYS A 3 -19.35 -26.77 48.05
C CYS A 3 -20.37 -26.74 46.89
N ALA A 4 -20.01 -25.95 45.88
CA ALA A 4 -20.33 -26.24 44.48
C ALA A 4 -19.52 -27.46 44.01
N SER A 5 -20.21 -28.51 43.58
CA SER A 5 -19.63 -29.70 42.97
C SER A 5 -19.29 -29.42 41.49
N SER A 6 -18.00 -29.43 41.19
CA SER A 6 -17.45 -29.49 39.85
C SER A 6 -17.82 -30.82 39.19
N THR A 7 -18.65 -30.78 38.14
CA THR A 7 -18.71 -31.87 37.15
C THR A 7 -17.47 -31.77 36.29
N GLN A 8 -16.38 -32.37 36.75
CA GLN A 8 -15.26 -32.73 35.88
C GLN A 8 -15.75 -33.79 34.90
N ASN A 9 -15.39 -33.60 33.63
CA ASN A 9 -15.77 -34.42 32.52
C ASN A 9 -14.94 -35.72 32.58
N ASP A 10 -15.50 -36.79 33.14
CA ASP A 10 -14.85 -38.11 33.36
C ASP A 10 -14.48 -38.89 32.08
N ASN A 11 -14.38 -38.24 30.92
CA ASN A 11 -13.97 -38.87 29.66
C ASN A 11 -12.47 -38.76 29.35
N THR A 12 -11.69 -38.00 30.11
CA THR A 12 -10.23 -37.86 29.89
C THR A 12 -9.39 -38.99 30.50
N ALA A 13 -9.92 -39.73 31.48
CA ALA A 13 -9.18 -40.81 32.15
C ALA A 13 -9.01 -42.09 31.29
N TYR A 14 -9.83 -42.26 30.24
CA TYR A 14 -9.75 -43.42 29.34
C TYR A 14 -8.76 -43.22 28.17
N LEU A 15 -8.31 -41.98 27.90
CA LEU A 15 -7.42 -41.67 26.77
C LEU A 15 -5.95 -41.94 27.04
N ASP A 16 -5.51 -41.96 28.30
CA ASP A 16 -4.11 -42.15 28.70
C ASP A 16 -3.55 -43.54 28.29
N HIS A 17 -4.43 -44.46 27.88
CA HIS A 17 -4.04 -45.81 27.46
C HIS A 17 -3.90 -46.00 25.94
N PHE A 18 -4.29 -45.02 25.11
CA PHE A 18 -4.28 -45.15 23.64
C PHE A 18 -3.52 -44.03 22.92
N THR A 19 -2.41 -43.58 23.52
CA THR A 19 -1.49 -42.60 22.92
C THR A 19 -0.30 -43.27 22.24
N CYS A 20 0.28 -42.58 21.24
CA CYS A 20 1.56 -42.96 20.68
C CYS A 20 2.67 -42.87 21.74
N ASN A 21 3.38 -43.96 22.00
CA ASN A 21 4.44 -44.02 23.02
C ASN A 21 5.74 -43.26 22.63
N ILE A 22 5.73 -42.51 21.52
CA ILE A 22 6.86 -41.67 21.08
C ILE A 22 6.48 -40.18 21.11
N CYS A 23 5.34 -39.80 20.52
CA CYS A 23 4.92 -38.40 20.44
C CYS A 23 3.87 -38.01 21.49
N LEU A 24 3.34 -38.97 22.25
CA LEU A 24 2.35 -38.80 23.31
C LEU A 24 1.00 -38.22 22.86
N GLU A 25 0.74 -38.23 21.55
CA GLU A 25 -0.52 -37.78 20.93
C GLU A 25 -1.37 -38.98 20.48
N VAL A 26 -2.63 -38.75 20.12
CA VAL A 26 -3.50 -39.74 19.48
C VAL A 26 -2.82 -40.25 18.19
N PRO A 27 -2.58 -41.56 18.04
CA PRO A 27 -1.73 -42.08 16.98
C PRO A 27 -2.34 -41.93 15.59
N GLN A 28 -1.58 -41.33 14.67
CA GLN A 28 -1.91 -41.20 13.24
C GLN A 28 -1.37 -42.42 12.48
N GLU A 29 -2.22 -43.08 11.68
CA GLU A 29 -1.92 -44.39 11.07
C GLU A 29 -1.38 -45.38 12.13
N PRO A 30 -2.22 -45.75 13.12
CA PRO A 30 -1.76 -46.45 14.31
C PRO A 30 -1.25 -47.86 14.00
N VAL A 31 -0.08 -48.19 14.54
CA VAL A 31 0.54 -49.51 14.47
C VAL A 31 0.94 -49.99 15.85
N GLN A 32 1.06 -51.30 16.00
CA GLN A 32 1.36 -51.98 17.27
C GLN A 32 2.65 -52.81 17.18
N CYS A 33 3.38 -52.86 18.30
CA CYS A 33 4.46 -53.81 18.51
C CYS A 33 3.99 -55.28 18.31
N VAL A 34 4.84 -56.11 17.70
CA VAL A 34 4.50 -57.52 17.41
C VAL A 34 4.30 -58.38 18.66
N LYS A 35 5.00 -58.07 19.76
CA LYS A 35 5.02 -58.88 20.98
C LYS A 35 4.15 -58.34 22.10
N ASN A 36 3.80 -57.06 22.08
CA ASN A 36 3.13 -56.36 23.19
C ASN A 36 2.14 -55.30 22.69
N GLU A 37 1.28 -54.80 23.57
CA GLU A 37 0.23 -53.80 23.26
C GLU A 37 0.74 -52.34 23.29
N HIS A 38 1.90 -52.09 22.70
CA HIS A 38 2.46 -50.74 22.57
C HIS A 38 2.09 -50.12 21.22
N TYR A 39 1.40 -48.97 21.28
CA TYR A 39 0.89 -48.24 20.12
C TYR A 39 1.80 -47.08 19.70
N PHE A 40 1.91 -46.87 18.40
CA PHE A 40 2.71 -45.80 17.80
C PHE A 40 2.04 -45.24 16.54
N CYS A 41 2.33 -43.98 16.20
CA CYS A 41 2.10 -43.48 14.84
C CYS A 41 3.06 -44.19 13.88
N MET A 42 2.62 -44.55 12.67
CA MET A 42 3.47 -45.17 11.65
C MET A 42 4.77 -44.36 11.44
N LYS A 43 4.66 -43.05 11.22
CA LYS A 43 5.84 -42.17 11.04
C LYS A 43 6.79 -42.17 12.24
N CYS A 44 6.25 -42.13 13.46
CA CYS A 44 7.05 -42.07 14.68
C CYS A 44 7.88 -43.35 14.86
N ILE A 45 7.25 -44.51 14.71
CA ILE A 45 7.96 -45.79 14.88
C ILE A 45 8.92 -46.05 13.73
N THR A 46 8.58 -45.69 12.49
CA THR A 46 9.51 -45.84 11.36
C THR A 46 10.80 -45.05 11.61
N ILE A 47 10.72 -43.80 12.09
CA ILE A 47 11.91 -42.99 12.43
C ILE A 47 12.72 -43.67 13.54
N HIS A 48 12.08 -44.18 14.58
CA HIS A 48 12.78 -44.90 15.66
C HIS A 48 13.51 -46.13 15.12
N LEU A 49 12.84 -46.95 14.30
CA LEU A 49 13.38 -48.18 13.73
C LEU A 49 14.55 -47.96 12.77
N THR A 50 14.70 -46.75 12.20
CA THR A 50 15.94 -46.41 11.45
C THR A 50 17.19 -46.35 12.34
N ARG A 51 17.02 -46.10 13.64
CA ARG A 51 18.12 -45.92 14.60
C ARG A 51 18.30 -47.11 15.54
N SER A 52 17.19 -47.76 15.92
CA SER A 52 17.18 -48.89 16.84
C SER A 52 16.10 -49.88 16.40
N GLN A 53 16.49 -51.10 16.05
CA GLN A 53 15.57 -52.17 15.62
C GLN A 53 14.90 -52.85 16.83
N THR A 54 14.39 -52.04 17.76
CA THR A 54 13.72 -52.47 18.98
C THR A 54 12.48 -51.64 19.25
N CYS A 55 11.57 -52.18 20.06
CA CYS A 55 10.42 -51.44 20.56
C CYS A 55 10.87 -50.39 21.59
N PRO A 56 10.48 -49.11 21.47
CA PRO A 56 10.84 -48.05 22.43
C PRO A 56 10.42 -48.32 23.88
N VAL A 57 9.42 -49.18 24.09
CA VAL A 57 8.82 -49.43 25.41
C VAL A 57 9.34 -50.73 26.03
N CYS A 58 9.20 -51.87 25.36
CA CYS A 58 9.64 -53.17 25.90
C CYS A 58 11.04 -53.61 25.47
N GLN A 59 11.70 -52.86 24.58
CA GLN A 59 13.05 -53.16 24.06
C GLN A 59 13.17 -54.48 23.29
N ASP A 60 12.07 -55.17 23.03
CA ASP A 60 12.04 -56.34 22.16
C ASP A 60 12.44 -55.99 20.72
N ALA A 61 13.08 -56.94 20.03
CA ALA A 61 13.37 -56.83 18.61
C ALA A 61 12.09 -56.51 17.81
N LEU A 62 12.14 -55.42 17.06
CA LEU A 62 11.03 -54.90 16.26
C LEU A 62 11.61 -54.29 14.99
N THR A 63 11.03 -54.61 13.84
CA THR A 63 11.42 -54.10 12.52
C THR A 63 10.18 -53.58 11.78
N PRO A 64 10.33 -52.74 10.74
CA PRO A 64 9.18 -52.22 9.99
C PRO A 64 8.26 -53.31 9.44
N GLU A 65 8.81 -54.48 9.09
CA GLU A 65 8.09 -55.61 8.51
C GLU A 65 7.34 -56.44 9.57
N THR A 66 7.73 -56.33 10.84
CA THR A 66 7.12 -57.10 11.94
C THR A 66 6.03 -56.32 12.67
N LEU A 67 5.86 -55.03 12.38
CA LEU A 67 4.78 -54.19 12.91
C LEU A 67 3.41 -54.77 12.57
N ARG A 68 2.49 -54.76 13.55
CA ARG A 68 1.12 -55.24 13.36
C ARG A 68 0.13 -54.08 13.24
N PRO A 69 -0.93 -54.24 12.45
CA PRO A 69 -2.08 -53.35 12.54
C PRO A 69 -2.71 -53.47 13.93
N ILE A 70 -3.28 -52.37 14.43
CA ILE A 70 -3.99 -52.38 15.71
C ILE A 70 -5.27 -53.25 15.64
N PRO A 71 -5.72 -53.82 16.77
CA PRO A 71 -6.99 -54.53 16.86
C PRO A 71 -8.18 -53.65 16.46
N ARG A 72 -9.19 -54.24 15.81
CA ARG A 72 -10.40 -53.52 15.35
C ARG A 72 -11.14 -52.80 16.47
N THR A 73 -11.15 -53.36 17.68
CA THR A 73 -11.76 -52.73 18.86
C THR A 73 -11.12 -51.40 19.20
N VAL A 74 -9.78 -51.32 19.12
CA VAL A 74 -9.01 -50.10 19.36
C VAL A 74 -9.15 -49.13 18.18
N ALA A 75 -9.16 -49.64 16.94
CA ALA A 75 -9.38 -48.82 15.75
C ALA A 75 -10.74 -48.10 15.80
N ASN A 76 -11.81 -48.82 16.15
CA ASN A 76 -13.14 -48.25 16.28
C ASN A 76 -13.25 -47.20 17.40
N LEU A 77 -12.47 -47.34 18.48
CA LEU A 77 -12.37 -46.31 19.53
C LEU A 77 -11.64 -45.07 19.02
N LEU A 78 -10.49 -45.24 18.35
CA LEU A 78 -9.68 -44.14 17.82
C LEU A 78 -10.39 -43.36 16.70
N GLU A 79 -11.22 -44.01 15.90
CA GLU A 79 -12.08 -43.37 14.88
C GLU A 79 -13.07 -42.36 15.48
N GLN A 80 -13.43 -42.49 16.76
CA GLN A 80 -14.29 -41.52 17.43
C GLN A 80 -13.60 -40.19 17.72
N PHE A 81 -12.26 -40.17 17.72
CA PHE A 81 -11.43 -39.03 18.08
C PHE A 81 -10.68 -38.42 16.88
N GLN A 82 -10.86 -38.97 15.66
CA GLN A 82 -10.32 -38.34 14.47
C GLN A 82 -11.06 -37.04 14.14
N PRO A 83 -10.34 -35.97 13.73
CA PRO A 83 -10.96 -34.70 13.36
C PRO A 83 -11.87 -34.91 12.14
N LEU A 84 -13.15 -34.64 12.30
CA LEU A 84 -14.11 -34.67 11.20
C LEU A 84 -13.79 -33.52 10.23
N THR A 85 -13.56 -33.88 8.97
CA THR A 85 -13.29 -32.91 7.91
C THR A 85 -14.59 -32.49 7.25
N CYS A 86 -14.69 -31.19 6.92
CA CYS A 86 -15.80 -30.69 6.14
C CYS A 86 -15.79 -31.30 4.72
N LYS A 87 -16.96 -31.59 4.14
CA LYS A 87 -17.07 -32.07 2.74
C LYS A 87 -16.49 -31.10 1.71
N TYR A 88 -16.35 -29.82 2.07
CA TYR A 88 -15.73 -28.78 1.25
C TYR A 88 -14.23 -28.57 1.55
N ALA A 89 -13.57 -29.52 2.22
CA ALA A 89 -12.13 -29.47 2.48
C ALA A 89 -11.31 -29.37 1.17
N SER A 90 -11.75 -30.05 0.10
CA SER A 90 -11.14 -29.97 -1.23
C SER A 90 -11.27 -28.58 -1.88
N ARG A 91 -12.22 -27.75 -1.42
CA ARG A 91 -12.40 -26.35 -1.85
C ARG A 91 -11.68 -25.35 -0.95
N GLY A 92 -11.04 -25.81 0.15
CA GLY A 92 -10.22 -24.98 1.02
C GLY A 92 -10.71 -24.84 2.46
N CYS A 93 -11.77 -25.54 2.86
CA CYS A 93 -12.24 -25.54 4.24
C CYS A 93 -11.30 -26.31 5.18
N THR A 94 -10.64 -25.64 6.11
CA THR A 94 -9.71 -26.25 7.10
C THR A 94 -10.23 -26.23 8.54
N THR A 95 -11.51 -25.90 8.75
CA THR A 95 -12.10 -25.82 10.09
C THR A 95 -12.12 -27.21 10.75
N ALA A 96 -11.60 -27.31 11.97
CA ALA A 96 -11.74 -28.50 12.80
C ALA A 96 -13.14 -28.50 13.43
N ILE A 97 -13.94 -29.53 13.16
CA ILE A 97 -15.37 -29.54 13.50
C ILE A 97 -15.66 -30.70 14.45
N LYS A 98 -16.44 -30.44 15.49
CA LYS A 98 -16.97 -31.48 16.38
C LYS A 98 -18.07 -32.26 15.67
N ARG A 99 -18.31 -33.51 16.10
CA ARG A 99 -19.30 -34.38 15.45
C ARG A 99 -20.73 -33.80 15.47
N GLU A 100 -21.09 -33.10 16.53
CA GLU A 100 -22.38 -32.41 16.69
C GLU A 100 -22.57 -31.20 15.76
N ASP A 101 -21.47 -30.54 15.36
CA ASP A 101 -21.50 -29.29 14.59
C ASP A 101 -21.23 -29.49 13.09
N LEU A 102 -21.01 -30.73 12.63
CA LEU A 102 -20.64 -31.01 11.24
C LEU A 102 -21.74 -30.61 10.26
N PHE A 103 -23.01 -30.84 10.63
CA PHE A 103 -24.14 -30.53 9.76
C PHE A 103 -24.35 -29.01 9.64
N SER A 104 -24.42 -28.29 10.76
CA SER A 104 -24.56 -26.83 10.79
C SER A 104 -23.41 -26.12 10.07
N HIS A 105 -22.17 -26.55 10.30
CA HIS A 105 -21.02 -26.02 9.58
C HIS A 105 -21.15 -26.22 8.07
N GLN A 106 -21.58 -27.39 7.59
CA GLN A 106 -21.70 -27.64 6.15
C GLN A 106 -22.79 -26.79 5.49
N GLU A 107 -23.88 -26.49 6.19
CA GLU A 107 -24.92 -25.61 5.68
C GLU A 107 -24.42 -24.17 5.52
N GLU A 108 -23.56 -23.69 6.43
CA GLU A 108 -23.07 -22.31 6.45
C GLU A 108 -21.64 -22.14 5.91
N CYS A 109 -20.98 -23.22 5.50
CA CYS A 109 -19.58 -23.20 5.07
C CYS A 109 -19.34 -22.16 3.96
N GLY A 110 -18.35 -21.28 4.17
CA GLY A 110 -17.97 -20.26 3.19
C GLY A 110 -17.45 -20.84 1.85
N PHE A 111 -16.97 -22.08 1.86
CA PHE A 111 -16.48 -22.81 0.68
C PHE A 111 -17.56 -23.65 -0.01
N ALA A 112 -18.80 -23.60 0.47
CA ALA A 112 -19.91 -24.26 -0.21
C ALA A 112 -20.13 -23.62 -1.59
N PRO A 113 -20.25 -24.41 -2.67
CA PRO A 113 -20.50 -23.88 -4.01
C PRO A 113 -21.92 -23.30 -4.10
N VAL A 114 -22.02 -22.09 -4.61
CA VAL A 114 -23.29 -21.38 -4.84
C VAL A 114 -23.31 -20.80 -6.25
N GLN A 115 -24.48 -20.78 -6.89
CA GLN A 115 -24.65 -20.21 -8.21
C GLN A 115 -24.92 -18.71 -8.14
N CYS A 116 -24.42 -17.98 -9.13
CA CYS A 116 -24.72 -16.57 -9.28
C CYS A 116 -26.22 -16.36 -9.58
N SER A 117 -26.82 -15.34 -8.96
CA SER A 117 -28.22 -14.98 -9.15
C SER A 117 -28.48 -14.09 -10.36
N HIS A 118 -27.43 -13.63 -11.07
CA HIS A 118 -27.60 -12.78 -12.24
C HIS A 118 -28.02 -13.60 -13.46
N GLU A 119 -29.11 -13.19 -14.08
CA GLU A 119 -29.64 -13.80 -15.29
C GLU A 119 -28.60 -13.81 -16.43
N GLY A 120 -28.25 -15.01 -16.90
CA GLY A 120 -27.22 -15.28 -17.90
C GLY A 120 -25.87 -15.69 -17.34
N CYS A 121 -25.67 -15.66 -16.01
CA CYS A 121 -24.43 -16.09 -15.37
C CYS A 121 -24.52 -17.55 -14.88
N GLU A 122 -23.74 -18.45 -15.50
CA GLU A 122 -23.66 -19.87 -15.09
C GLU A 122 -22.52 -20.13 -14.07
N ALA A 123 -21.92 -19.07 -13.51
CA ALA A 123 -20.79 -19.22 -12.62
C ALA A 123 -21.21 -19.84 -11.28
N THR A 124 -20.44 -20.85 -10.85
CA THR A 124 -20.53 -21.43 -9.50
C THR A 124 -19.30 -21.00 -8.72
N VAL A 125 -19.51 -20.21 -7.67
CA VAL A 125 -18.44 -19.63 -6.83
C VAL A 125 -18.58 -20.11 -5.40
N ASP A 126 -17.53 -19.92 -4.59
CA ASP A 126 -17.63 -20.18 -3.16
C ASP A 126 -18.56 -19.14 -2.51
N ARG A 127 -19.36 -19.56 -1.53
CA ARG A 127 -20.35 -18.70 -0.85
C ARG A 127 -19.73 -17.40 -0.32
N GLN A 128 -18.54 -17.47 0.26
CA GLN A 128 -17.82 -16.31 0.77
C GLN A 128 -17.43 -15.31 -0.34
N ASP A 129 -17.29 -15.78 -1.58
CA ASP A 129 -16.90 -14.99 -2.75
C ASP A 129 -18.10 -14.57 -3.61
N LEU A 130 -19.33 -14.96 -3.23
CA LEU A 130 -20.52 -14.65 -4.01
C LEU A 130 -20.76 -13.14 -4.13
N VAL A 131 -20.58 -12.38 -3.05
CA VAL A 131 -20.79 -10.92 -3.05
C VAL A 131 -19.80 -10.21 -3.97
N SER A 132 -18.53 -10.58 -3.90
CA SER A 132 -17.48 -10.01 -4.76
C SER A 132 -17.70 -10.38 -6.22
N HIS A 133 -18.08 -11.64 -6.51
CA HIS A 133 -18.47 -12.07 -7.84
C HIS A 133 -19.68 -11.29 -8.36
N GLN A 134 -20.76 -11.15 -7.58
CA GLN A 134 -21.97 -10.44 -8.00
C GLN A 134 -21.68 -8.99 -8.37
N GLN A 135 -20.83 -8.30 -7.61
CA GLN A 135 -20.42 -6.92 -7.92
C GLN A 135 -19.60 -6.82 -9.20
N ALA A 136 -18.76 -7.82 -9.50
CA ALA A 136 -17.93 -7.86 -10.69
C ALA A 136 -18.56 -8.63 -11.87
N CYS A 137 -19.79 -9.13 -11.72
CA CYS A 137 -20.41 -10.03 -12.68
C CYS A 137 -20.70 -9.32 -14.00
N GLU A 138 -20.24 -9.90 -15.11
CA GLU A 138 -20.45 -9.36 -16.46
C GLU A 138 -21.93 -9.32 -16.88
N PHE A 139 -22.78 -10.10 -16.20
CA PHE A 139 -24.23 -10.18 -16.41
C PHE A 139 -25.03 -9.33 -15.40
N ARG A 140 -24.36 -8.61 -14.50
CA ARG A 140 -25.02 -7.66 -13.61
C ARG A 140 -25.67 -6.55 -14.43
N SER A 141 -26.89 -6.17 -14.06
CA SER A 141 -27.58 -5.03 -14.68
C SER A 141 -26.98 -3.72 -14.15
N VAL A 142 -26.65 -2.81 -15.07
CA VAL A 142 -26.14 -1.48 -14.79
C VAL A 142 -26.93 -0.45 -15.59
N THR A 143 -27.09 0.74 -15.02
CA THR A 143 -27.80 1.86 -15.64
C THR A 143 -26.80 2.88 -16.13
N CYS A 144 -26.94 3.34 -17.38
CA CYS A 144 -26.12 4.42 -17.90
C CYS A 144 -26.47 5.75 -17.23
N GLU A 145 -25.46 6.46 -16.72
CA GLU A 145 -25.67 7.77 -16.06
C GLU A 145 -26.17 8.85 -17.02
N ASP A 146 -25.82 8.78 -18.30
CA ASP A 146 -26.14 9.82 -19.29
C ASP A 146 -27.54 9.64 -19.89
N CYS A 147 -27.95 8.40 -20.19
CA CYS A 147 -29.21 8.12 -20.87
C CYS A 147 -30.22 7.33 -20.01
N GLN A 148 -29.82 6.90 -18.82
CA GLN A 148 -30.64 6.14 -17.86
C GLN A 148 -31.14 4.78 -18.36
N GLU A 149 -30.57 4.27 -19.45
CA GLU A 149 -30.89 2.95 -20.00
C GLU A 149 -30.21 1.85 -19.20
N ALA A 150 -30.96 0.80 -18.86
CA ALA A 150 -30.46 -0.38 -18.15
C ALA A 150 -29.92 -1.43 -19.14
N MET A 151 -28.75 -1.97 -18.87
CA MET A 151 -28.08 -2.97 -19.72
C MET A 151 -27.19 -3.90 -18.89
N LYS A 152 -26.62 -4.93 -19.51
CA LYS A 152 -25.68 -5.82 -18.82
C LYS A 152 -24.30 -5.16 -18.74
N GLN A 153 -23.54 -5.41 -17.67
CA GLN A 153 -22.20 -4.84 -17.44
C GLN A 153 -21.25 -5.05 -18.65
N ARG A 154 -21.33 -6.19 -19.33
CA ARG A 154 -20.57 -6.50 -20.56
C ARG A 154 -20.89 -5.61 -21.77
N GLU A 155 -22.06 -4.98 -21.78
CA GLU A 155 -22.53 -4.08 -22.83
C GLU A 155 -22.24 -2.61 -22.52
N TYR A 156 -22.03 -2.28 -21.25
CA TYR A 156 -21.83 -0.90 -20.77
C TYR A 156 -20.68 -0.18 -21.50
N GLY A 157 -19.53 -0.83 -21.68
CA GLY A 157 -18.38 -0.23 -22.38
C GLY A 157 -18.60 -0.02 -23.89
N LYS A 158 -19.66 -0.61 -24.47
CA LYS A 158 -20.06 -0.43 -25.87
C LYS A 158 -21.17 0.60 -26.03
N HIS A 159 -21.72 1.09 -24.91
CA HIS A 159 -22.82 2.02 -24.93
C HIS A 159 -22.38 3.39 -25.46
N GLY A 160 -23.19 3.97 -26.36
CA GLY A 160 -22.81 5.17 -27.12
C GLY A 160 -22.43 6.38 -26.26
N CYS A 161 -23.10 6.58 -25.12
CA CYS A 161 -22.78 7.68 -24.20
C CYS A 161 -21.42 7.48 -23.50
N VAL A 162 -21.12 6.26 -23.08
CA VAL A 162 -19.84 5.90 -22.46
C VAL A 162 -18.70 6.09 -23.48
N PHE A 163 -18.91 5.62 -24.71
CA PHE A 163 -17.94 5.75 -25.78
C PHE A 163 -17.64 7.21 -26.15
N ARG A 164 -18.68 8.07 -26.17
CA ARG A 164 -18.52 9.50 -26.43
C ARG A 164 -17.77 10.22 -25.31
N ARG A 165 -18.12 9.92 -24.05
CA ARG A 165 -17.45 10.47 -22.86
C ARG A 165 -15.95 10.13 -22.87
N GLU A 166 -15.61 8.89 -23.22
CA GLU A 166 -14.21 8.45 -23.36
C GLU A 166 -13.45 9.17 -24.47
N ILE A 167 -14.08 9.40 -25.64
CA ILE A 167 -13.47 10.17 -26.73
C ILE A 167 -13.20 11.61 -26.29
N ASP A 168 -14.15 12.25 -25.62
CA ASP A 168 -14.01 13.63 -25.15
C ASP A 168 -12.93 13.77 -24.08
N GLU A 169 -12.82 12.79 -23.16
CA GLU A 169 -11.73 12.72 -22.18
C GLU A 169 -10.36 12.53 -22.84
N ASN A 170 -10.25 11.60 -23.79
CA ASN A 170 -9.00 11.37 -24.53
C ASN A 170 -8.61 12.62 -25.34
N ARG A 171 -9.58 13.31 -25.94
CA ARG A 171 -9.34 14.56 -26.67
C ARG A 171 -8.82 15.67 -25.73
N ARG A 172 -9.40 15.81 -24.53
CA ARG A 172 -8.88 16.75 -23.51
C ARG A 172 -7.46 16.38 -23.08
N GLY A 173 -7.19 15.09 -22.85
CA GLY A 173 -5.85 14.60 -22.52
C GLY A 173 -4.80 14.93 -23.59
N LEU A 174 -5.14 14.77 -24.88
CA LEU A 174 -4.25 15.12 -25.99
C LEU A 174 -3.94 16.62 -26.04
N VAL A 175 -4.92 17.49 -25.78
CA VAL A 175 -4.71 18.94 -25.74
C VAL A 175 -3.76 19.32 -24.60
N GLU A 176 -3.91 18.68 -23.43
CA GLU A 176 -3.01 18.94 -22.29
C GLU A 176 -1.59 18.45 -22.58
N ILE A 177 -1.43 17.25 -23.14
CA ILE A 177 -0.10 16.75 -23.56
C ILE A 177 0.56 17.69 -24.57
N GLN A 178 -0.19 18.22 -25.55
CA GLN A 178 0.34 19.20 -26.51
C GLN A 178 0.77 20.51 -25.84
N LYS A 179 0.09 20.94 -24.77
CA LYS A 179 0.50 22.11 -23.99
C LYS A 179 1.80 21.85 -23.25
N ILE A 180 1.90 20.70 -22.58
CA ILE A 180 3.10 20.26 -21.86
C ILE A 180 4.31 20.17 -22.79
N LEU A 181 4.15 19.57 -23.98
CA LEU A 181 5.24 19.45 -24.95
C LEU A 181 5.76 20.83 -25.40
N ARG A 182 4.87 21.82 -25.54
CA ARG A 182 5.26 23.20 -25.86
C ARG A 182 6.05 23.84 -24.71
N GLU A 183 5.56 23.70 -23.49
CA GLU A 183 6.23 24.23 -22.30
C GLU A 183 7.63 23.62 -22.11
N MET A 184 7.78 22.30 -22.33
CA MET A 184 9.09 21.63 -22.29
C MET A 184 10.04 22.14 -23.37
N GLN A 185 9.53 22.39 -24.57
CA GLN A 185 10.33 22.86 -25.70
C GLN A 185 10.80 24.31 -25.49
N ASP A 186 9.95 25.17 -24.92
CA ASP A 186 10.31 26.53 -24.53
C ASP A 186 11.37 26.53 -23.42
N GLU A 187 11.27 25.63 -22.45
CA GLU A 187 12.25 25.50 -21.36
C GLU A 187 13.61 25.02 -21.90
N GLN A 188 13.62 24.05 -22.81
CA GLN A 188 14.84 23.58 -23.47
C GLN A 188 15.52 24.71 -24.27
N LEU A 189 14.74 25.56 -24.93
CA LEU A 189 15.26 26.74 -25.62
C LEU A 189 15.88 27.74 -24.64
N ARG A 190 15.23 28.02 -23.50
CA ARG A 190 15.78 28.92 -22.46
C ARG A 190 17.11 28.41 -21.91
N GLN A 191 17.18 27.13 -21.57
CA GLN A 191 18.41 26.50 -21.07
C GLN A 191 19.54 26.57 -22.11
N SER A 192 19.23 26.33 -23.39
CA SER A 192 20.22 26.46 -24.47
C SER A 192 20.77 27.88 -24.63
N ALA A 193 19.90 28.89 -24.50
CA ALA A 193 20.29 30.30 -24.57
C ALA A 193 21.13 30.72 -23.35
N GLU A 194 20.84 30.18 -22.18
CA GLU A 194 21.59 30.45 -20.96
C GLU A 194 22.99 29.81 -20.99
N ILE A 195 23.10 28.57 -21.48
CA ILE A 195 24.39 27.90 -21.72
C ILE A 195 25.25 28.72 -22.70
N GLN A 196 24.67 29.23 -23.79
CA GLN A 196 25.39 30.10 -24.74
C GLN A 196 25.86 31.40 -24.09
N ARG A 197 25.05 32.04 -23.25
CA ARG A 197 25.44 33.27 -22.52
C ARG A 197 26.57 33.02 -21.53
N LEU A 198 26.55 31.90 -20.82
CA LEU A 198 27.61 31.52 -19.88
C LEU A 198 28.92 31.21 -20.62
N ALA A 199 28.85 30.46 -21.72
CA ALA A 199 30.01 30.19 -22.59
C ALA A 199 30.62 31.47 -23.21
N SER A 200 29.78 32.48 -23.47
CA SER A 200 30.23 33.80 -23.96
C SER A 200 30.92 34.64 -22.88
N ARG A 201 30.63 34.40 -21.59
CA ARG A 201 31.27 35.09 -20.46
C ARG A 201 32.63 34.49 -20.12
N GLU A 202 32.82 33.18 -20.29
CA GLU A 202 34.09 32.50 -20.05
C GLU A 202 35.14 32.75 -21.16
N SER A 203 34.71 33.10 -22.38
CA SER A 203 35.60 33.30 -23.53
C SER A 203 36.18 34.72 -23.68
N GLY A 204 35.82 35.68 -22.82
CA GLY A 204 36.55 36.94 -22.65
C GLY A 204 36.82 37.77 -23.91
N GLN A 205 35.92 37.79 -24.90
CA GLN A 205 36.02 38.69 -26.06
C GLN A 205 34.72 39.48 -26.28
N PRO A 206 34.78 40.79 -26.56
CA PRO A 206 33.61 41.56 -26.97
C PRO A 206 33.41 41.36 -28.47
N HIS A 207 32.34 40.65 -28.87
CA HIS A 207 31.94 40.65 -30.27
C HIS A 207 30.75 41.58 -30.48
N ALA A 208 31.03 42.65 -31.24
CA ALA A 208 30.02 43.53 -31.83
C ALA A 208 29.11 42.74 -32.79
N ALA A 209 27.89 43.24 -32.88
CA ALA A 209 26.72 42.75 -33.60
C ALA A 209 26.97 42.11 -34.98
N GLN A 210 26.26 41.01 -35.24
CA GLN A 210 25.72 40.69 -36.56
C GLN A 210 24.30 40.12 -36.38
N ILE A 211 23.31 40.97 -36.62
CA ILE A 211 21.97 40.54 -37.01
C ILE A 211 22.07 40.27 -38.52
N GLN A 212 21.90 39.03 -38.93
CA GLN A 212 21.56 38.70 -40.31
C GLN A 212 20.45 37.65 -40.34
N ASP A 213 19.50 37.97 -41.21
CA ASP A 213 18.22 37.33 -41.42
C ASP A 213 18.32 35.85 -41.79
N SER A 214 17.35 35.08 -41.32
CA SER A 214 16.87 33.89 -42.05
C SER A 214 15.38 33.68 -41.78
N GLU A 215 14.57 34.61 -42.29
CA GLU A 215 13.22 34.25 -42.72
C GLU A 215 13.34 33.36 -43.96
N ASN A 216 13.04 32.06 -43.82
CA ASN A 216 12.25 31.25 -44.76
C ASN A 216 12.42 29.75 -44.48
N LEU A 217 11.43 29.13 -43.84
CA LEU A 217 10.73 27.94 -44.35
C LEU A 217 9.64 27.52 -43.35
N ARG A 218 8.37 27.74 -43.72
CA ARG A 218 7.27 26.75 -43.71
C ARG A 218 5.94 27.46 -43.89
N GLN A 219 5.38 27.33 -45.09
CA GLN A 219 3.96 27.57 -45.38
C GLN A 219 3.10 26.56 -44.61
N PRO A 220 1.82 26.90 -44.38
CA PRO A 220 0.75 25.94 -44.54
C PRO A 220 -0.31 26.43 -45.55
N THR A 221 -0.65 25.56 -46.50
CA THR A 221 -1.75 25.73 -47.46
C THR A 221 -3.08 25.21 -46.91
N SER A 222 -4.15 25.93 -47.30
CA SER A 222 -5.58 25.54 -47.43
C SER A 222 -6.34 25.09 -46.17
N GLU A 223 -7.21 25.92 -45.59
CA GLU A 223 -8.62 26.22 -45.95
C GLU A 223 -9.65 25.14 -45.57
N LEU A 224 -10.56 25.49 -44.64
CA LEU A 224 -12.02 25.29 -44.78
C LEU A 224 -12.80 26.15 -43.76
N ARG A 225 -13.46 27.17 -44.31
CA ARG A 225 -14.61 28.00 -43.87
C ARG A 225 -15.16 27.86 -42.43
N GLN A 226 -15.26 29.02 -41.76
CA GLN A 226 -16.34 29.35 -40.82
C GLN A 226 -17.22 30.45 -41.43
N PRO A 227 -18.54 30.50 -41.19
CA PRO A 227 -19.39 31.62 -41.58
C PRO A 227 -19.37 32.74 -40.51
N ASN A 228 -19.36 33.98 -41.00
CA ASN A 228 -19.42 35.22 -40.22
C ASN A 228 -20.79 35.48 -39.56
N PRO A 229 -20.84 36.36 -38.53
CA PRO A 229 -22.04 36.69 -37.77
C PRO A 229 -22.84 37.84 -38.40
N THR A 230 -24.17 37.78 -38.28
CA THR A 230 -25.08 38.90 -38.54
C THR A 230 -25.48 39.60 -37.25
N GLN A 231 -25.51 40.93 -37.33
CA GLN A 231 -25.87 41.90 -36.29
C GLN A 231 -27.33 41.79 -35.82
N GLY A 232 -27.58 42.22 -34.58
CA GLY A 232 -28.93 42.42 -34.04
C GLY A 232 -28.96 43.21 -32.73
N GLN A 233 -28.94 44.54 -32.86
CA GLN A 233 -29.52 45.61 -32.02
C GLN A 233 -29.96 45.33 -30.56
N GLY A 234 -29.32 46.06 -29.64
CA GLY A 234 -29.94 47.07 -28.74
C GLY A 234 -30.95 46.65 -27.66
N LYS A 235 -30.62 46.94 -26.39
CA LYS A 235 -31.22 48.04 -25.59
C LYS A 235 -30.64 48.09 -24.15
N SER A 236 -30.57 49.30 -23.64
CA SER A 236 -30.12 49.77 -22.32
C SER A 236 -31.08 49.39 -21.18
N VAL A 237 -30.63 49.53 -19.92
CA VAL A 237 -31.19 50.47 -18.90
C VAL A 237 -30.59 50.22 -17.48
N SER A 238 -30.04 51.32 -16.91
CA SER A 238 -29.90 51.82 -15.52
C SER A 238 -29.42 51.01 -14.29
N GLU A 239 -28.30 51.48 -13.72
CA GLU A 239 -28.06 52.05 -12.36
C GLU A 239 -28.75 51.54 -11.06
N ALA A 240 -27.90 51.00 -10.14
CA ALA A 240 -27.62 51.37 -8.73
C ALA A 240 -28.69 51.16 -7.59
N PRO A 241 -28.36 51.34 -6.27
CA PRO A 241 -27.53 50.48 -5.38
C PRO A 241 -28.16 50.27 -3.96
N ALA A 242 -27.33 49.88 -2.95
CA ALA A 242 -27.55 49.87 -1.47
C ALA A 242 -27.95 48.50 -0.83
N ASN A 243 -27.62 48.09 0.41
CA ASN A 243 -26.92 48.67 1.57
C ASN A 243 -26.71 47.57 2.66
N TYR A 244 -25.54 47.56 3.34
CA TYR A 244 -25.20 47.22 4.77
C TYR A 244 -25.65 45.91 5.49
N PRO A 245 -25.05 45.53 6.67
CA PRO A 245 -23.80 46.00 7.32
C PRO A 245 -22.84 44.92 7.89
N ASP A 246 -21.63 45.40 8.19
CA ASP A 246 -20.67 44.89 9.19
C ASP A 246 -21.28 44.79 10.61
N LEU A 247 -20.82 43.81 11.40
CA LEU A 247 -20.77 43.94 12.85
C LEU A 247 -19.50 43.27 13.41
N CYS A 248 -18.56 44.11 13.80
CA CYS A 248 -17.45 43.79 14.69
C CYS A 248 -17.81 44.34 16.08
N THR A 249 -17.76 43.53 17.14
CA THR A 249 -17.65 44.03 18.51
C THR A 249 -16.94 43.02 19.41
N THR A 250 -15.67 43.35 19.69
CA THR A 250 -15.00 43.36 21.00
C THR A 250 -15.58 42.52 22.15
N ILE A 251 -14.79 41.55 22.64
CA ILE A 251 -14.64 41.29 24.08
C ILE A 251 -13.14 41.24 24.40
N SER A 252 -12.75 42.14 25.29
CA SER A 252 -11.41 42.32 25.84
C SER A 252 -11.08 41.27 26.90
N SER A 253 -9.80 40.86 26.90
CA SER A 253 -8.96 40.57 28.07
C SER A 253 -9.49 39.64 29.18
N ILE A 254 -9.03 38.39 29.17
CA ILE A 254 -8.55 37.70 30.39
C ILE A 254 -7.22 37.01 30.05
N SER A 255 -6.16 37.54 30.66
CA SER A 255 -4.82 36.95 30.70
C SER A 255 -4.79 35.83 31.72
N LEU A 256 -4.57 34.60 31.26
CA LEU A 256 -4.11 33.49 32.09
C LEU A 256 -3.02 32.76 31.31
N SER A 257 -1.78 33.01 31.70
CA SER A 257 -0.61 32.27 31.27
C SER A 257 -0.56 30.91 31.96
N PRO A 258 -0.42 29.80 31.23
CA PRO A 258 0.24 28.62 31.73
C PRO A 258 1.67 28.62 31.20
N THR A 259 2.62 28.76 32.10
CA THR A 259 4.03 28.42 31.89
C THR A 259 4.13 26.97 31.41
N ARG A 260 4.16 26.78 30.10
CA ARG A 260 4.53 25.52 29.46
C ARG A 260 5.94 25.72 28.91
N SER A 261 6.89 24.96 29.43
CA SER A 261 8.24 24.87 28.89
C SER A 261 8.15 24.63 27.39
N GLN A 262 8.43 25.66 26.58
CA GLN A 262 8.60 25.53 25.15
C GLN A 262 9.93 24.81 24.93
N THR A 263 9.89 23.49 24.87
CA THR A 263 10.82 22.78 24.00
C THR A 263 10.53 23.27 22.59
N THR A 264 11.42 24.07 22.03
CA THR A 264 11.40 24.49 20.64
C THR A 264 11.49 23.24 19.78
N VAL A 265 10.34 22.68 19.39
CA VAL A 265 10.28 21.61 18.40
C VAL A 265 10.84 22.21 17.12
N ASN A 266 11.99 21.71 16.68
CA ASN A 266 12.56 22.12 15.42
C ASN A 266 11.58 21.69 14.32
N LYS A 267 11.08 22.63 13.51
CA LYS A 267 10.03 22.35 12.52
C LYS A 267 10.60 22.28 11.11
N GLN A 268 11.62 21.45 10.94
CA GLN A 268 12.28 21.25 9.66
C GLN A 268 11.81 19.97 9.00
N ILE A 269 11.26 20.11 7.80
CA ILE A 269 10.80 18.99 6.98
C ILE A 269 11.78 18.83 5.84
N VAL A 270 12.39 17.66 5.75
CA VAL A 270 13.31 17.32 4.66
C VAL A 270 12.57 16.46 3.66
N VAL A 271 12.59 16.85 2.39
CA VAL A 271 12.11 16.04 1.25
C VAL A 271 13.31 15.69 0.37
N ALA A 272 13.47 14.42 0.04
CA ALA A 272 14.64 13.94 -0.68
C ALA A 272 14.29 12.90 -1.75
N GLY A 273 15.12 12.87 -2.79
CA GLY A 273 15.06 11.86 -3.85
C GLY A 273 13.94 12.11 -4.86
N GLY A 274 13.25 11.02 -5.24
CA GLY A 274 12.45 10.99 -6.46
C GLY A 274 13.34 10.74 -7.68
N ARG A 275 12.95 11.28 -8.84
CA ARG A 275 13.77 11.21 -10.09
C ARG A 275 14.89 12.25 -10.12
N SER A 276 15.49 12.54 -8.96
CA SER A 276 16.53 13.55 -8.82
C SER A 276 17.48 13.18 -7.69
N LYS A 277 18.71 13.71 -7.77
CA LYS A 277 19.75 13.55 -6.76
C LYS A 277 19.83 14.75 -5.83
N SER A 278 18.70 15.25 -5.38
CA SER A 278 18.62 16.44 -4.54
C SER A 278 17.68 16.26 -3.37
N TYR A 279 17.80 17.15 -2.39
CA TYR A 279 16.91 17.27 -1.27
C TYR A 279 16.65 18.75 -0.96
N GLU A 280 15.51 19.03 -0.36
CA GLU A 280 15.08 20.37 0.02
C GLU A 280 14.59 20.35 1.46
N VAL A 281 14.77 21.47 2.16
CA VAL A 281 14.31 21.62 3.54
C VAL A 281 13.27 22.73 3.60
N PHE A 282 12.09 22.40 4.09
CA PHE A 282 11.03 23.35 4.40
C PHE A 282 11.10 23.73 5.87
N ASN A 283 11.16 25.04 6.13
CA ASN A 283 11.02 25.58 7.47
C ASN A 283 9.56 25.98 7.70
N TRP A 284 8.90 25.33 8.66
CA TRP A 284 7.49 25.60 8.93
C TRP A 284 7.22 27.02 9.47
N ASP A 285 8.14 27.60 10.25
CA ASP A 285 7.89 28.88 10.87
C ASP A 285 8.09 30.03 9.89
N THR A 286 9.08 29.94 8.99
CA THR A 286 9.28 30.93 7.93
C THR A 286 8.46 30.66 6.68
N GLN A 287 7.93 29.44 6.53
CA GLN A 287 7.24 28.97 5.33
C GLN A 287 8.13 29.01 4.06
N GLU A 288 9.43 28.78 4.21
CA GLU A 288 10.40 28.88 3.11
C GLU A 288 11.03 27.52 2.78
N TRP A 289 11.24 27.30 1.49
CA TRP A 289 12.02 26.19 0.95
C TRP A 289 13.47 26.61 0.74
N SER A 290 14.39 25.86 1.34
CA SER A 290 15.81 26.01 1.12
C SER A 290 16.34 24.85 0.26
N LEU A 291 16.85 25.21 -0.92
CA LEU A 291 17.57 24.27 -1.77
C LEU A 291 18.97 24.05 -1.19
N GLN A 292 19.32 22.78 -0.99
CA GLN A 292 20.61 22.41 -0.43
C GLN A 292 21.62 22.20 -1.55
N GLN A 293 22.83 22.73 -1.36
CA GLN A 293 23.89 22.67 -2.36
C GLN A 293 24.48 21.27 -2.51
N ASP A 294 24.52 20.49 -1.42
CA ASP A 294 24.97 19.12 -1.46
C ASP A 294 23.99 18.26 -2.25
N SER A 295 24.51 17.55 -3.24
CA SER A 295 23.74 16.58 -4.00
C SER A 295 23.83 15.20 -3.36
N LEU A 296 22.75 14.43 -3.48
CA LEU A 296 22.76 13.02 -3.15
C LEU A 296 23.71 12.27 -4.10
N PHE A 297 24.36 11.22 -3.62
CA PHE A 297 25.22 10.38 -4.44
C PHE A 297 24.38 9.55 -5.43
N PHE A 298 23.22 9.07 -4.99
CA PHE A 298 22.34 8.18 -5.73
C PHE A 298 20.96 8.78 -6.00
N GLU A 299 20.29 8.27 -7.04
CA GLU A 299 18.90 8.58 -7.31
C GLU A 299 18.00 7.62 -6.51
N HIS A 300 17.23 8.19 -5.59
CA HIS A 300 16.33 7.45 -4.70
C HIS A 300 14.87 7.53 -5.19
N TYR A 301 14.60 7.07 -6.41
CA TYR A 301 13.24 7.00 -6.95
C TYR A 301 12.46 5.84 -6.32
N LYS A 302 11.30 6.17 -5.73
CA LYS A 302 10.48 5.26 -4.91
C LYS A 302 11.27 4.61 -3.76
N GLY A 303 12.25 5.34 -3.22
CA GLY A 303 12.91 4.98 -1.96
C GLY A 303 12.01 5.24 -0.76
N PHE A 304 12.55 5.02 0.42
CA PHE A 304 11.92 5.38 1.69
C PHE A 304 12.94 6.02 2.62
N SER A 305 12.46 6.75 3.62
CA SER A 305 13.31 7.34 4.64
C SER A 305 12.75 7.18 6.04
N PHE A 306 13.64 7.28 7.01
CA PHE A 306 13.32 7.36 8.43
C PHE A 306 14.38 8.19 9.14
N VAL A 307 14.06 8.68 10.33
CA VAL A 307 15.02 9.39 11.17
C VAL A 307 15.81 8.38 12.01
N TYR A 308 17.13 8.49 12.01
CA TYR A 308 18.03 7.71 12.86
C TYR A 308 19.19 8.61 13.27
N ASP A 309 19.48 8.67 14.58
CA ASP A 309 20.53 9.52 15.15
C ASP A 309 20.41 11.00 14.71
N ASN A 310 19.19 11.54 14.75
CA ASN A 310 18.84 12.90 14.32
C ASN A 310 19.14 13.23 12.85
N LYS A 311 19.39 12.22 12.01
CA LYS A 311 19.65 12.35 10.58
C LYS A 311 18.57 11.65 9.78
N MET A 312 18.33 12.13 8.57
CA MET A 312 17.47 11.44 7.63
C MET A 312 18.28 10.33 6.97
N MET A 313 17.85 9.08 7.18
CA MET A 313 18.33 7.93 6.43
C MET A 313 17.51 7.81 5.16
N LEU A 314 18.15 7.88 4.00
CA LEU A 314 17.54 7.73 2.70
C LEU A 314 17.93 6.37 2.11
N CYS A 315 16.95 5.49 1.93
CA CYS A 315 17.18 4.07 1.70
C CYS A 315 16.65 3.61 0.35
N GLY A 316 17.56 3.05 -0.46
CA GLY A 316 17.23 2.27 -1.65
C GLY A 316 16.36 2.98 -2.69
N GLY A 317 15.49 2.23 -3.33
CA GLY A 317 14.69 2.69 -4.47
C GLY A 317 14.89 1.77 -5.66
N THR A 318 14.26 2.09 -6.78
CA THR A 318 14.32 1.23 -7.98
C THR A 318 15.72 1.17 -8.61
N SER A 319 16.55 2.16 -8.31
CA SER A 319 17.85 2.38 -8.97
C SER A 319 19.05 2.07 -8.08
N THR A 320 18.85 1.81 -6.78
CA THR A 320 19.95 1.61 -5.83
C THR A 320 19.53 0.77 -4.62
N ILE A 321 20.51 0.06 -4.02
CA ILE A 321 20.38 -0.62 -2.72
C ILE A 321 21.12 0.12 -1.60
N LYS A 322 21.69 1.29 -1.91
CA LYS A 322 22.51 2.07 -1.00
C LYS A 322 21.63 2.82 0.00
N VAL A 323 22.25 3.15 1.13
CA VAL A 323 21.68 4.04 2.14
C VAL A 323 22.57 5.28 2.21
N GLU A 324 21.96 6.46 2.19
CA GLU A 324 22.62 7.75 2.41
C GLU A 324 22.08 8.40 3.68
N CYS A 325 22.93 9.14 4.38
CA CYS A 325 22.56 9.96 5.53
C CYS A 325 22.59 11.42 5.12
N VAL A 326 21.50 12.13 5.36
CA VAL A 326 21.40 13.58 5.23
C VAL A 326 21.40 14.18 6.64
N ASP A 327 22.44 14.94 6.95
CA ASP A 327 22.65 15.63 8.22
C ASP A 327 22.45 17.13 8.03
N ILE A 328 21.28 17.63 8.44
CA ILE A 328 20.92 19.04 8.27
C ILE A 328 21.70 19.96 9.21
N ALA A 329 22.02 19.49 10.41
CA ALA A 329 22.77 20.27 11.38
C ALA A 329 24.18 20.58 10.88
N ASN A 330 24.82 19.58 10.26
CA ASN A 330 26.16 19.72 9.70
C ASN A 330 26.18 20.09 8.22
N LYS A 331 25.02 20.22 7.56
CA LYS A 331 24.87 20.43 6.11
C LYS A 331 25.77 19.48 5.33
N SER A 332 25.52 18.19 5.48
CA SER A 332 26.34 17.17 4.84
C SER A 332 25.53 15.95 4.42
N VAL A 333 26.01 15.31 3.36
CA VAL A 333 25.49 14.03 2.86
C VAL A 333 26.62 13.02 2.89
N SER A 334 26.34 11.81 3.40
CA SER A 334 27.33 10.73 3.48
C SER A 334 26.69 9.39 3.17
N THR A 335 27.47 8.44 2.64
CA THR A 335 26.97 7.07 2.47
C THR A 335 26.98 6.31 3.80
N PHE A 336 25.99 5.44 4.00
CA PHE A 336 25.90 4.56 5.16
C PHE A 336 26.29 3.12 4.80
N PRO A 337 26.97 2.36 5.69
CA PRO A 337 27.50 1.04 5.33
C PRO A 337 26.44 -0.05 5.08
N ALA A 338 25.27 0.07 5.72
CA ALA A 338 24.21 -0.93 5.54
C ALA A 338 23.65 -0.89 4.12
N LEU A 339 23.35 -2.08 3.58
CA LEU A 339 22.78 -2.26 2.24
C LEU A 339 21.40 -2.91 2.34
N LEU A 340 20.50 -2.49 1.46
CA LEU A 340 19.23 -3.18 1.27
C LEU A 340 19.48 -4.55 0.58
N PRO A 341 18.65 -5.57 0.85
CA PRO A 341 18.81 -6.90 0.25
C PRO A 341 18.54 -6.92 -1.26
N GLY A 342 17.87 -5.90 -1.81
CA GLY A 342 17.56 -5.79 -3.23
C GLY A 342 16.90 -4.45 -3.58
N THR A 343 16.84 -4.12 -4.87
CA THR A 343 16.18 -2.91 -5.40
C THR A 343 14.65 -3.04 -5.45
N ASP A 344 14.13 -4.25 -5.26
CA ASP A 344 12.70 -4.53 -5.14
C ASP A 344 12.11 -4.15 -3.77
N CYS A 345 12.96 -3.74 -2.83
CA CYS A 345 12.59 -3.27 -1.50
C CYS A 345 12.19 -1.80 -1.52
N GLY A 346 11.10 -1.49 -2.23
CA GLY A 346 10.63 -0.10 -2.43
C GLY A 346 10.05 0.58 -1.18
N LYS A 347 9.95 -0.13 -0.04
CA LYS A 347 9.48 0.41 1.25
C LYS A 347 10.18 -0.26 2.43
N GLY A 348 10.29 0.48 3.52
CA GLY A 348 10.86 0.01 4.77
C GLY A 348 10.60 0.98 5.91
N VAL A 349 10.90 0.53 7.13
CA VAL A 349 10.68 1.28 8.36
C VAL A 349 11.78 0.98 9.38
N LEU A 350 12.00 1.92 10.29
CA LEU A 350 12.79 1.67 11.50
C LEU A 350 11.96 0.86 12.51
N SER A 351 12.56 -0.16 13.10
CA SER A 351 11.97 -1.05 14.10
C SER A 351 12.92 -1.23 15.27
N GLY A 352 12.40 -1.06 16.50
CA GLY A 352 13.17 -1.28 17.74
C GLY A 352 14.42 -0.39 17.87
N GLY A 353 14.43 0.77 17.20
CA GLY A 353 15.50 1.77 17.28
C GLY A 353 16.79 1.45 16.52
N ASP A 354 17.09 0.20 16.18
CA ASP A 354 18.36 -0.17 15.54
C ASP A 354 18.26 -1.17 14.38
N LYS A 355 17.05 -1.52 13.95
CA LYS A 355 16.82 -2.41 12.80
C LYS A 355 15.99 -1.71 11.74
N MET A 356 16.47 -1.75 10.51
CA MET A 356 15.69 -1.39 9.34
C MET A 356 14.96 -2.63 8.83
N LEU A 357 13.63 -2.60 8.86
CA LEU A 357 12.80 -3.60 8.19
C LEU A 357 12.54 -3.15 6.77
N THR A 358 12.84 -4.02 5.80
CA THR A 358 12.57 -3.80 4.38
C THR A 358 11.53 -4.79 3.92
N PHE A 359 10.59 -4.30 3.12
CA PHE A 359 9.51 -5.07 2.56
C PHE A 359 9.76 -5.13 1.04
N GLY A 360 9.96 -6.34 0.51
CA GLY A 360 10.21 -6.60 -0.91
C GLY A 360 9.63 -7.96 -1.30
N GLN A 361 10.45 -8.85 -1.87
CA GLN A 361 10.09 -10.27 -2.04
C GLN A 361 9.90 -11.06 -0.74
N SER A 362 10.51 -10.57 0.32
CA SER A 362 10.40 -11.09 1.69
C SER A 362 10.46 -9.89 2.64
N VAL A 363 10.29 -10.13 3.94
CA VAL A 363 10.61 -9.14 4.96
C VAL A 363 12.03 -9.42 5.42
N SER A 364 12.91 -8.43 5.28
CA SER A 364 14.29 -8.52 5.74
C SER A 364 14.57 -7.49 6.83
N ALA A 365 15.33 -7.91 7.84
CA ALA A 365 15.82 -7.04 8.90
C ALA A 365 17.31 -6.80 8.71
N THR A 366 17.70 -5.54 8.57
CA THR A 366 19.09 -5.08 8.47
C THR A 366 19.46 -4.33 9.74
N SER A 367 20.54 -4.76 10.40
CA SER A 367 21.08 -4.05 11.57
C SER A 367 21.66 -2.70 11.13
N LEU A 368 21.31 -1.62 11.84
CA LEU A 368 21.92 -0.30 11.67
C LEU A 368 23.19 -0.13 12.52
N LYS A 369 23.53 -1.13 13.33
CA LYS A 369 24.80 -1.22 14.05
C LYS A 369 25.73 -2.22 13.36
N PRO A 370 27.06 -2.02 13.45
CA PRO A 370 28.03 -3.01 12.99
C PRO A 370 27.70 -4.40 13.56
N PRO A 371 27.78 -5.47 12.75
CA PRO A 371 28.37 -5.55 11.41
C PRO A 371 27.38 -5.33 10.24
N PHE A 372 26.25 -4.63 10.47
CA PHE A 372 25.26 -4.30 9.43
C PHE A 372 24.65 -5.51 8.71
N LYS A 373 24.50 -6.62 9.44
CA LYS A 373 23.97 -7.87 8.89
C LYS A 373 22.50 -7.72 8.49
N THR A 374 22.17 -8.31 7.34
CA THR A 374 20.81 -8.46 6.83
C THR A 374 20.36 -9.90 6.96
N THR A 375 19.13 -10.11 7.46
CA THR A 375 18.53 -11.44 7.61
C THR A 375 17.08 -11.42 7.11
N VAL A 376 16.65 -12.47 6.43
CA VAL A 376 15.23 -12.65 6.07
C VAL A 376 14.49 -13.08 7.33
N VAL A 377 13.49 -12.31 7.74
CA VAL A 377 12.71 -12.54 8.96
C VAL A 377 11.33 -13.12 8.68
N ALA A 378 10.74 -12.87 7.52
CA ALA A 378 9.47 -13.47 7.12
C ALA A 378 9.33 -13.60 5.59
N SER A 379 8.50 -14.55 5.14
CA SER A 379 8.17 -14.76 3.73
C SER A 379 6.67 -14.66 3.49
N TYR A 380 6.27 -13.96 2.42
CA TYR A 380 4.89 -13.84 1.99
C TYR A 380 4.31 -15.13 1.40
N THR A 381 5.11 -16.16 1.12
CA THR A 381 4.59 -17.44 0.60
C THR A 381 3.96 -18.31 1.69
N LYS A 382 4.30 -18.06 2.97
CA LYS A 382 3.74 -18.78 4.12
C LYS A 382 2.55 -18.06 4.75
N SER A 383 2.53 -16.73 4.68
CA SER A 383 1.35 -15.93 5.02
C SER A 383 0.45 -15.83 3.80
N LYS A 384 -0.88 -15.84 3.92
CA LYS A 384 -1.80 -15.71 2.77
C LYS A 384 -1.75 -14.30 2.10
N VAL A 385 -0.68 -13.53 2.32
CA VAL A 385 -0.48 -12.16 1.85
C VAL A 385 -0.01 -12.19 0.40
N LYS A 386 -0.74 -11.50 -0.48
CA LYS A 386 -0.44 -11.48 -1.92
C LYS A 386 0.76 -10.56 -2.20
N LYS A 387 1.67 -11.01 -3.06
CA LYS A 387 2.82 -10.22 -3.52
C LYS A 387 2.32 -8.96 -4.26
N SER A 388 2.67 -7.80 -3.74
CA SER A 388 2.30 -6.47 -4.24
C SER A 388 3.57 -5.63 -4.36
N SER A 389 3.61 -4.65 -5.27
CA SER A 389 4.62 -3.58 -5.32
C SER A 389 3.94 -2.24 -5.03
N CYS A 390 4.68 -1.14 -4.85
CA CYS A 390 4.08 0.19 -4.70
C CYS A 390 3.05 0.32 -3.55
N TYR A 391 3.15 -0.54 -2.53
CA TYR A 391 2.32 -0.47 -1.32
C TYR A 391 2.83 0.61 -0.37
N GLY A 392 2.00 0.99 0.59
CA GLY A 392 2.39 1.80 1.73
C GLY A 392 2.86 0.92 2.88
N VAL A 393 3.85 1.39 3.65
CA VAL A 393 4.30 0.75 4.90
C VAL A 393 4.43 1.81 5.97
N ALA A 394 3.93 1.52 7.17
CA ALA A 394 4.04 2.41 8.33
C ALA A 394 4.29 1.60 9.61
N CYS A 395 5.27 2.02 10.40
CA CYS A 395 5.58 1.43 11.71
C CYS A 395 4.83 2.22 12.78
N VAL A 396 3.75 1.65 13.30
CA VAL A 396 2.86 2.31 14.27
C VAL A 396 3.46 2.22 15.66
N ASN A 397 4.04 1.07 15.98
CA ASN A 397 4.84 0.83 17.17
C ASN A 397 5.77 -0.39 16.93
N GLU A 398 6.56 -0.76 17.92
CA GLU A 398 7.56 -1.84 17.82
C GLU A 398 6.97 -3.21 17.43
N ASN A 399 5.67 -3.42 17.66
CA ASN A 399 4.98 -4.68 17.40
C ASN A 399 3.99 -4.59 16.23
N ALA A 400 3.86 -3.44 15.58
CA ALA A 400 2.83 -3.20 14.58
C ALA A 400 3.37 -2.42 13.38
N VAL A 401 3.64 -3.14 12.30
CA VAL A 401 3.93 -2.56 10.98
C VAL A 401 2.76 -2.83 10.06
N VAL A 402 2.09 -1.77 9.60
CA VAL A 402 0.97 -1.87 8.68
C VAL A 402 1.46 -1.77 7.24
N ILE A 403 0.97 -2.67 6.40
CA ILE A 403 1.21 -2.72 4.96
C ILE A 403 -0.13 -2.54 4.27
N VAL A 404 -0.22 -1.60 3.33
CA VAL A 404 -1.50 -1.21 2.74
C VAL A 404 -1.42 -1.06 1.22
N GLY A 405 -2.42 -1.63 0.55
CA GLY A 405 -2.66 -1.57 -0.89
C GLY A 405 -1.50 -2.05 -1.76
N GLY A 406 -1.10 -1.22 -2.73
CA GLY A 406 -0.09 -1.51 -3.74
C GLY A 406 -0.67 -2.10 -5.01
N CYS A 407 0.17 -2.69 -5.84
CA CYS A 407 -0.16 -3.19 -7.17
C CYS A 407 0.39 -4.60 -7.40
N ARG A 408 -0.43 -5.48 -7.98
CA ARG A 408 0.04 -6.82 -8.37
C ARG A 408 0.85 -6.74 -9.65
N THR A 409 2.02 -7.39 -9.64
CA THR A 409 2.96 -7.39 -10.77
C THR A 409 2.98 -8.70 -11.56
N LYS A 410 2.31 -9.75 -11.07
CA LYS A 410 2.13 -11.00 -11.82
C LYS A 410 0.79 -10.97 -12.56
N GLY A 411 0.84 -10.84 -13.88
CA GLY A 411 -0.32 -10.76 -14.75
C GLY A 411 -0.67 -9.31 -15.08
N ALA A 412 -1.97 -9.01 -15.05
CA ALA A 412 -2.49 -7.68 -15.26
C ALA A 412 -2.14 -6.75 -14.07
N GLU A 413 -1.42 -5.64 -14.30
CA GLU A 413 -1.19 -4.55 -13.33
C GLU A 413 -2.51 -4.03 -12.73
N GLN A 414 -2.81 -4.44 -11.49
CA GLN A 414 -4.04 -4.07 -10.79
C GLN A 414 -3.74 -3.62 -9.36
N SER A 415 -4.26 -2.45 -8.99
CA SER A 415 -4.16 -1.96 -7.61
C SER A 415 -4.92 -2.87 -6.63
N CYS A 416 -4.46 -2.90 -5.38
CA CYS A 416 -5.05 -3.69 -4.29
C CYS A 416 -5.58 -2.78 -3.18
N ASP A 417 -6.56 -3.28 -2.45
CA ASP A 417 -7.19 -2.67 -1.26
C ASP A 417 -6.78 -3.37 0.05
N ASN A 418 -5.94 -4.40 -0.03
CA ASN A 418 -5.55 -5.23 1.11
C ASN A 418 -4.83 -4.41 2.19
N VAL A 419 -5.15 -4.71 3.45
CA VAL A 419 -4.44 -4.20 4.62
C VAL A 419 -3.89 -5.40 5.39
N SER A 420 -2.61 -5.36 5.74
CA SER A 420 -1.95 -6.42 6.50
C SER A 420 -1.15 -5.84 7.66
N LEU A 421 -1.21 -6.48 8.81
CA LEU A 421 -0.42 -6.16 9.98
C LEU A 421 0.71 -7.18 10.09
N TYR A 422 1.94 -6.69 10.14
CA TYR A 422 3.13 -7.49 10.43
C TYR A 422 3.60 -7.18 11.84
N ASN A 423 3.78 -8.22 12.65
CA ASN A 423 4.35 -8.10 13.98
C ASN A 423 5.84 -8.51 13.94
N PRO A 424 6.79 -7.56 14.14
CA PRO A 424 8.23 -7.87 14.09
C PRO A 424 8.70 -8.87 15.15
N ALA A 425 8.06 -8.93 16.32
CA ALA A 425 8.43 -9.82 17.40
C ALA A 425 8.04 -11.27 17.09
N THR A 426 6.81 -11.49 16.62
CA THR A 426 6.30 -12.84 16.28
C THR A 426 6.65 -13.26 14.85
N LYS A 427 7.04 -12.31 14.00
CA LYS A 427 7.30 -12.50 12.56
C LYS A 427 6.07 -13.01 11.80
N CYS A 428 4.88 -12.77 12.34
CA CYS A 428 3.61 -13.19 11.78
C CYS A 428 2.90 -12.04 11.07
N PHE A 429 2.06 -12.43 10.10
CA PHE A 429 1.16 -11.52 9.41
C PHE A 429 -0.28 -11.81 9.81
N GLU A 430 -1.06 -10.76 9.93
CA GLU A 430 -2.51 -10.78 10.09
C GLU A 430 -3.14 -9.97 8.94
N SER A 431 -4.19 -10.50 8.32
CA SER A 431 -4.97 -9.75 7.34
C SER A 431 -6.04 -8.95 8.07
N LEU A 432 -6.09 -7.65 7.81
CA LEU A 432 -7.12 -6.76 8.36
C LEU A 432 -8.20 -6.45 7.31
N SER A 433 -9.28 -5.80 7.75
CA SER A 433 -10.34 -5.34 6.85
C SER A 433 -9.77 -4.42 5.75
N PRO A 434 -10.19 -4.62 4.49
CA PRO A 434 -9.62 -3.91 3.35
C PRO A 434 -10.01 -2.42 3.33
N LEU A 435 -9.29 -1.66 2.52
CA LEU A 435 -9.66 -0.29 2.18
C LEU A 435 -10.97 -0.24 1.38
N PRO A 436 -11.70 0.90 1.41
CA PRO A 436 -12.91 1.09 0.60
C PRO A 436 -12.65 1.11 -0.91
N TYR A 437 -11.40 1.27 -1.33
CA TYR A 437 -10.98 1.18 -2.72
C TYR A 437 -9.53 0.72 -2.84
N SER A 438 -9.20 0.12 -3.98
CA SER A 438 -7.82 -0.26 -4.29
C SER A 438 -6.95 0.96 -4.56
N VAL A 439 -5.72 0.98 -4.07
CA VAL A 439 -4.79 2.10 -4.26
C VAL A 439 -3.34 1.62 -4.26
N ALA A 440 -2.53 2.18 -5.16
CA ALA A 440 -1.09 2.00 -5.22
C ALA A 440 -0.38 3.37 -5.20
N ASP A 441 0.91 3.39 -4.89
CA ASP A 441 1.73 4.61 -4.86
C ASP A 441 1.15 5.71 -3.94
N MET A 442 0.47 5.35 -2.86
CA MET A 442 0.02 6.28 -1.82
C MET A 442 1.17 6.70 -0.89
N ALA A 443 1.03 7.84 -0.25
CA ALA A 443 1.80 8.15 0.96
C ALA A 443 1.07 7.60 2.19
N VAL A 444 1.83 7.14 3.19
CA VAL A 444 1.28 6.67 4.47
C VAL A 444 2.05 7.30 5.62
N VAL A 445 1.34 7.92 6.56
CA VAL A 445 1.90 8.51 7.79
C VAL A 445 1.17 7.95 9.00
N VAL A 446 1.86 7.85 10.13
CA VAL A 446 1.30 7.38 11.40
C VAL A 446 0.73 8.55 12.17
N TYR A 447 -0.52 8.44 12.62
CA TYR A 447 -1.15 9.43 13.51
C TYR A 447 -1.72 8.73 14.74
N LYS A 448 -1.05 8.90 15.88
CA LYS A 448 -1.36 8.15 17.11
C LYS A 448 -1.35 6.64 16.79
N ASP A 449 -2.39 5.90 17.17
CA ASP A 449 -2.52 4.46 16.89
C ASP A 449 -3.20 4.14 15.54
N ASN A 450 -3.22 5.11 14.61
CA ASN A 450 -3.85 4.98 13.30
C ASN A 450 -2.84 5.28 12.18
N ILE A 451 -3.22 4.98 10.95
CA ILE A 451 -2.49 5.44 9.77
C ILE A 451 -3.36 6.38 8.94
N VAL A 452 -2.73 7.34 8.28
CA VAL A 452 -3.36 8.19 7.27
C VAL A 452 -2.77 7.85 5.92
N ILE A 453 -3.64 7.62 4.94
CA ILE A 453 -3.33 7.22 3.57
C ILE A 453 -3.70 8.38 2.66
N LEU A 454 -2.76 8.84 1.84
CA LEU A 454 -2.90 10.05 1.02
C LEU A 454 -2.65 9.75 -0.46
N GLY A 455 -3.59 10.15 -1.30
CA GLY A 455 -3.48 10.11 -2.75
C GLY A 455 -3.29 8.70 -3.30
N GLY A 456 -2.31 8.57 -4.18
CA GLY A 456 -2.01 7.36 -4.93
C GLY A 456 -2.70 7.31 -6.29
N ARG A 457 -2.77 6.10 -6.84
CA ARG A 457 -3.41 5.81 -8.11
C ARG A 457 -4.23 4.52 -8.06
N LYS A 458 -5.28 4.44 -8.87
CA LYS A 458 -5.97 3.20 -9.20
C LYS A 458 -5.49 2.73 -10.56
N ALA A 459 -5.04 1.49 -10.64
CA ALA A 459 -4.63 0.86 -11.89
C ALA A 459 -5.60 -0.27 -12.20
N TYR A 460 -6.28 -0.19 -13.34
CA TYR A 460 -7.27 -1.17 -13.74
C TYR A 460 -7.27 -1.37 -15.26
N TYR A 461 -7.60 -2.59 -15.68
CA TYR A 461 -7.75 -2.89 -17.09
C TYR A 461 -9.13 -2.49 -17.56
N HIS A 462 -9.15 -1.62 -18.55
CA HIS A 462 -10.32 -1.37 -19.35
C HIS A 462 -10.30 -2.34 -20.54
N LYS A 463 -11.41 -3.06 -20.77
CA LYS A 463 -11.62 -3.88 -21.99
C LYS A 463 -12.57 -3.16 -22.94
N PRO A 464 -12.11 -2.17 -23.74
CA PRO A 464 -12.84 -1.78 -24.92
C PRO A 464 -12.81 -2.93 -25.95
N LEU A 465 -13.78 -2.90 -26.87
CA LEU A 465 -14.13 -3.93 -27.87
C LEU A 465 -12.98 -4.59 -28.66
N PHE A 466 -11.78 -4.02 -28.69
CA PHE A 466 -10.68 -4.43 -29.57
C PHE A 466 -9.32 -4.64 -28.88
N GLU A 467 -9.06 -4.07 -27.70
CA GLU A 467 -7.77 -4.23 -27.01
C GLU A 467 -7.88 -3.94 -25.52
N THR A 468 -7.16 -4.68 -24.67
CA THR A 468 -7.15 -4.47 -23.21
C THR A 468 -6.15 -3.35 -22.86
N VAL A 469 -6.64 -2.20 -22.41
CA VAL A 469 -5.81 -1.02 -22.09
C VAL A 469 -5.75 -0.81 -20.58
N LEU A 470 -4.54 -0.66 -20.04
CA LEU A 470 -4.35 -0.27 -18.64
C LEU A 470 -4.69 1.21 -18.47
N ARG A 471 -5.71 1.53 -17.67
CA ARG A 471 -6.03 2.91 -17.27
C ARG A 471 -5.48 3.18 -15.87
N THR A 472 -5.01 4.41 -15.66
CA THR A 472 -4.53 4.91 -14.37
C THR A 472 -5.34 6.13 -13.97
N GLU A 473 -6.01 6.07 -12.83
CA GLU A 473 -6.69 7.20 -12.20
C GLU A 473 -5.83 7.72 -11.04
N TYR A 474 -5.41 8.98 -11.09
CA TYR A 474 -4.73 9.64 -9.98
C TYR A 474 -5.73 10.13 -8.93
N LEU A 475 -5.40 9.97 -7.65
CA LEU A 475 -6.29 10.26 -6.52
C LEU A 475 -5.80 11.47 -5.71
N ASN A 476 -6.76 12.21 -5.17
CA ASN A 476 -6.56 13.23 -4.14
C ASN A 476 -7.25 12.84 -2.82
N ASP A 477 -7.75 11.62 -2.71
CA ASP A 477 -8.41 11.14 -1.50
C ASP A 477 -7.44 11.06 -0.31
N ALA A 478 -7.98 11.29 0.88
CA ALA A 478 -7.29 11.08 2.14
C ALA A 478 -8.17 10.21 3.04
N LEU A 479 -7.58 9.16 3.63
CA LEU A 479 -8.25 8.22 4.50
C LEU A 479 -7.49 8.07 5.82
N MET A 480 -8.21 7.99 6.93
CA MET A 480 -7.67 7.56 8.20
C MET A 480 -8.15 6.13 8.49
N TYR A 481 -7.22 5.19 8.65
CA TYR A 481 -7.51 3.79 8.99
C TYR A 481 -7.25 3.56 10.47
N ASN A 482 -8.31 3.21 11.21
CA ASN A 482 -8.20 2.78 12.59
C ASN A 482 -7.86 1.30 12.64
N ILE A 483 -6.68 0.98 13.17
CA ILE A 483 -6.13 -0.38 13.14
C ILE A 483 -6.93 -1.30 14.08
N SER A 484 -7.20 -0.85 15.30
CA SER A 484 -7.91 -1.66 16.30
C SER A 484 -9.37 -1.95 15.91
N LYS A 485 -10.05 -0.97 15.29
CA LYS A 485 -11.44 -1.10 14.82
C LYS A 485 -11.55 -1.64 13.39
N GLN A 486 -10.43 -1.72 12.68
CA GLN A 486 -10.35 -2.10 11.26
C GLN A 486 -11.33 -1.31 10.37
N GLN A 487 -11.39 0.01 10.58
CA GLN A 487 -12.35 0.89 9.93
C GLN A 487 -11.67 2.09 9.27
N CYS A 488 -12.16 2.46 8.09
CA CYS A 488 -11.74 3.65 7.38
C CYS A 488 -12.68 4.83 7.66
N ARG A 489 -12.10 5.99 7.96
CA ARG A 489 -12.78 7.27 7.95
C ARG A 489 -12.24 8.11 6.79
N LYS A 490 -13.13 8.68 5.98
CA LYS A 490 -12.75 9.66 4.94
C LYS A 490 -12.35 10.98 5.59
N LEU A 491 -11.24 11.55 5.13
CA LEU A 491 -10.81 12.92 5.43
C LEU A 491 -11.14 13.82 4.23
N PRO A 492 -11.11 15.15 4.37
CA PRO A 492 -11.19 16.06 3.24
C PRO A 492 -10.21 15.67 2.13
N SER A 493 -10.65 15.77 0.87
CA SER A 493 -9.79 15.50 -0.27
C SER A 493 -8.74 16.60 -0.43
N MET A 494 -7.52 16.19 -0.78
CA MET A 494 -6.41 17.06 -1.16
C MET A 494 -6.80 17.99 -2.32
N LEU A 495 -6.14 19.15 -2.42
CA LEU A 495 -6.36 20.13 -3.49
C LEU A 495 -5.92 19.58 -4.85
N GLU A 496 -4.82 18.83 -4.87
CA GLU A 496 -4.29 18.19 -6.07
C GLU A 496 -4.29 16.66 -5.97
N LYS A 497 -4.48 16.01 -7.12
CA LYS A 497 -4.28 14.57 -7.25
C LYS A 497 -2.79 14.27 -7.19
N ARG A 498 -2.38 13.27 -6.42
CA ARG A 498 -0.97 13.00 -6.13
C ARG A 498 -0.70 11.50 -6.04
N SER A 499 -0.08 10.90 -7.05
CA SER A 499 0.50 9.55 -6.95
C SER A 499 1.99 9.64 -6.63
N GLY A 500 2.46 8.87 -5.65
CA GLY A 500 3.85 8.83 -5.22
C GLY A 500 4.32 10.13 -4.57
N CYS A 501 3.44 10.83 -3.86
CA CYS A 501 3.84 12.00 -3.07
C CYS A 501 4.63 11.59 -1.83
N ALA A 502 5.40 12.55 -1.31
CA ALA A 502 5.96 12.47 0.03
C ALA A 502 4.97 13.08 1.03
N ALA A 503 4.93 12.56 2.25
CA ALA A 503 4.11 13.14 3.31
C ALA A 503 4.78 13.01 4.66
N VAL A 504 4.49 13.97 5.54
CA VAL A 504 4.87 13.95 6.96
C VAL A 504 3.68 14.40 7.79
N ILE A 505 3.74 14.15 9.10
CA ILE A 505 2.79 14.69 10.06
C ILE A 505 3.54 15.38 11.18
N MET A 506 3.13 16.59 11.52
CA MET A 506 3.71 17.43 12.56
C MET A 506 2.61 17.84 13.54
N GLY A 507 2.57 17.21 14.70
CA GLY A 507 1.45 17.34 15.62
C GLY A 507 0.16 16.80 14.99
N ASP A 508 -0.83 17.67 14.83
CA ASP A 508 -2.10 17.37 14.16
C ASP A 508 -2.12 17.81 12.67
N THR A 509 -1.00 18.32 12.15
CA THR A 509 -0.90 18.84 10.78
C THR A 509 -0.28 17.81 9.84
N ILE A 510 -1.06 17.34 8.87
CA ILE A 510 -0.60 16.49 7.77
C ILE A 510 -0.09 17.39 6.65
N ILE A 511 1.06 17.05 6.07
CA ILE A 511 1.66 17.81 4.97
C ILE A 511 1.96 16.84 3.83
N ALA A 512 1.45 17.13 2.63
CA ALA A 512 1.67 16.37 1.41
C ALA A 512 2.46 17.20 0.40
N MET A 513 3.49 16.61 -0.19
CA MET A 513 4.46 17.31 -1.05
C MET A 513 4.73 16.51 -2.32
N GLY A 514 4.67 17.19 -3.47
CA GLY A 514 4.96 16.61 -4.77
C GLY A 514 3.99 15.49 -5.18
N GLY A 515 4.53 14.45 -5.79
CA GLY A 515 3.78 13.38 -6.45
C GLY A 515 3.64 13.61 -7.96
N CYS A 516 2.80 12.79 -8.59
CA CYS A 516 2.55 12.83 -10.03
C CYS A 516 1.04 12.84 -10.30
N ASN A 517 0.65 13.68 -11.26
CA ASN A 517 -0.68 13.82 -11.85
C ASN A 517 -0.47 14.07 -13.34
N HIS A 518 -0.09 13.02 -14.08
CA HIS A 518 0.46 13.08 -15.44
C HIS A 518 1.84 13.77 -15.54
N LEU A 519 2.07 14.82 -14.76
CA LEU A 519 3.34 15.48 -14.53
C LEU A 519 3.77 15.37 -13.08
N ASP A 520 5.08 15.43 -12.86
CA ASP A 520 5.64 15.54 -11.52
C ASP A 520 5.28 16.93 -10.94
N LEU A 521 4.89 16.96 -9.66
CA LEU A 521 4.40 18.14 -8.98
C LEU A 521 5.48 18.73 -8.09
N LYS A 522 5.53 20.07 -8.02
CA LYS A 522 6.31 20.83 -7.03
C LYS A 522 5.47 21.43 -5.91
N THR A 523 4.15 21.30 -6.02
CA THR A 523 3.20 21.87 -5.06
C THR A 523 3.23 21.11 -3.73
N ALA A 524 2.91 21.82 -2.66
CA ALA A 524 2.75 21.27 -1.33
C ALA A 524 1.47 21.81 -0.70
N GLU A 525 0.85 21.02 0.16
CA GLU A 525 -0.40 21.34 0.83
C GLU A 525 -0.47 20.67 2.19
N TYR A 526 -1.29 21.22 3.09
CA TYR A 526 -1.47 20.70 4.44
C TYR A 526 -2.92 20.68 4.89
N LEU A 527 -3.21 19.80 5.84
CA LEU A 527 -4.48 19.70 6.54
C LEU A 527 -4.21 19.65 8.04
N VAL A 528 -4.84 20.53 8.80
CA VAL A 528 -4.91 20.38 10.26
C VAL A 528 -6.07 19.45 10.57
N LEU A 529 -5.80 18.34 11.26
CA LEU A 529 -6.83 17.36 11.61
C LEU A 529 -7.92 18.00 12.48
N GLY A 530 -9.17 17.94 11.98
CA GLY A 530 -10.32 18.62 12.58
C GLY A 530 -10.83 19.78 11.72
N GLU A 531 -10.03 20.29 10.79
CA GLU A 531 -10.49 21.19 9.73
C GLU A 531 -11.05 20.40 8.54
N ASP A 532 -11.86 21.08 7.73
CA ASP A 532 -12.56 20.48 6.58
C ASP A 532 -11.90 20.76 5.23
N THR A 533 -10.80 21.49 5.19
CA THR A 533 -10.16 21.93 3.93
C THR A 533 -8.64 21.88 3.98
N TRP A 534 -8.04 21.38 2.91
CA TRP A 534 -6.60 21.48 2.68
C TRP A 534 -6.21 22.91 2.29
N LYS A 535 -5.03 23.33 2.74
CA LYS A 535 -4.45 24.66 2.50
C LYS A 535 -3.14 24.53 1.72
N LYS A 536 -2.86 25.47 0.82
CA LYS A 536 -1.62 25.49 0.02
C LYS A 536 -0.43 25.91 0.88
N LEU A 537 0.72 25.30 0.61
CA LEU A 537 2.03 25.78 1.02
C LEU A 537 2.77 26.36 -0.19
N PRO A 538 3.82 27.16 0.02
CA PRO A 538 4.74 27.53 -1.04
C PRO A 538 5.27 26.28 -1.78
N PRO A 539 5.40 26.34 -3.12
CA PRO A 539 5.91 25.21 -3.88
C PRO A 539 7.39 24.98 -3.61
N MET A 540 7.81 23.71 -3.70
CA MET A 540 9.22 23.32 -3.79
C MET A 540 9.89 23.95 -5.01
N HIS A 541 11.22 24.01 -4.99
CA HIS A 541 12.01 24.46 -6.14
C HIS A 541 11.89 23.48 -7.30
N TYR A 542 11.93 22.18 -7.02
CA TYR A 542 11.84 21.13 -8.03
C TYR A 542 10.58 20.28 -7.88
N ALA A 543 10.04 19.87 -9.03
CA ALA A 543 8.99 18.86 -9.08
C ALA A 543 9.56 17.48 -8.72
N ARG A 544 8.84 16.73 -7.89
CA ARG A 544 9.30 15.43 -7.38
C ARG A 544 8.16 14.41 -7.34
N ALA A 545 8.34 13.28 -8.01
CA ALA A 545 7.50 12.10 -7.84
C ALA A 545 8.33 10.92 -7.31
N GLY A 546 7.73 10.10 -6.44
CA GLY A 546 8.41 8.97 -5.79
C GLY A 546 9.50 9.40 -4.81
N ALA A 547 9.44 10.63 -4.30
CA ALA A 547 10.30 11.13 -3.25
C ALA A 547 9.82 10.65 -1.87
N THR A 548 10.62 10.91 -0.85
CA THR A 548 10.29 10.60 0.55
C THR A 548 10.63 11.79 1.43
N ALA A 549 10.08 11.82 2.65
CA ALA A 549 10.27 12.94 3.55
C ALA A 549 10.35 12.51 5.01
N CYS A 550 11.05 13.31 5.82
CA CYS A 550 11.12 13.16 7.26
C CYS A 550 10.93 14.52 7.94
N LEU A 551 10.29 14.49 9.11
CA LEU A 551 10.34 15.58 10.07
C LEU A 551 11.56 15.35 10.98
N LEU A 552 12.52 16.28 11.00
CA LEU A 552 13.68 16.18 11.87
C LEU A 552 13.43 16.88 13.22
N PRO A 553 13.94 16.32 14.33
CA PRO A 553 13.72 16.83 15.68
C PRO A 553 14.47 18.14 16.01
#